data_AF-A0A5C7ZC24-F1
#
_entry.id   AF-A0A5C7ZC24-F1
#
_cell.length_a   1.000
_cell.length_b   1.000
_cell.length_c   1.000
_cell.angle_alpha   90.00
_cell.angle_beta   90.00
_cell.angle_gamma   90.00
#
_symmetry.space_group_name_H-M   'P 1'
#
loop_
_entity.id
_entity.type
_entity.pdbx_description
1 polymer ?
#
loop_
_entity_poly.entity_id
_entity_poly.type
_entity_poly.pdbx_seq_one_letter_code
_entity_poly.pdbx_strand_id
1 'polypeptide(L)'
;MTASAQAFICDAIRTPFGRYGGALSSVRTDDLGAVPLRALMARNPNVDWAAVTDVLYGCANQAGEDNRNVAHMSSLLAGLPIDVPGATI
;
A
#
# COMPACT_ATOMS: atom_id res chain seq x y z
N MET A 1 -31.61 4.03 10.84
CA MET A 1 -31.12 2.65 10.61
C MET A 1 -29.74 2.57 11.25
N THR A 2 -29.61 1.91 12.40
CA THR A 2 -28.31 1.70 13.08
C THR A 2 -27.95 0.23 13.00
N ALA A 3 -27.67 -0.24 11.79
CA ALA A 3 -26.95 -1.48 11.59
C ALA A 3 -25.50 -1.08 11.27
N SER A 4 -24.56 -1.46 12.13
CA SER A 4 -23.13 -1.28 11.84
C SER A 4 -22.80 -2.06 10.59
N ALA A 5 -22.26 -1.39 9.57
CA ALA A 5 -21.74 -2.08 8.39
C ALA A 5 -20.68 -3.10 8.85
N GLN A 6 -20.75 -4.31 8.31
CA GLN A 6 -19.73 -5.33 8.54
C GLN A 6 -18.54 -5.04 7.61
N ALA A 7 -17.33 -5.22 8.13
CA ALA A 7 -16.10 -5.09 7.37
C ALA A 7 -15.51 -6.49 7.13
N PHE A 8 -15.06 -6.76 5.90
CA PHE A 8 -14.50 -8.04 5.51
C PHE A 8 -13.08 -7.86 4.97
N ILE A 9 -12.20 -8.81 5.28
CA ILE A 9 -10.89 -8.92 4.63
C ILE A 9 -11.07 -9.81 3.39
N CYS A 10 -10.81 -9.26 2.21
CA CYS A 10 -11.09 -9.94 0.94
C CYS A 10 -9.88 -10.70 0.37
N ASP A 11 -8.75 -10.02 0.21
CA ASP A 11 -7.49 -10.59 -0.29
C ASP A 11 -6.31 -10.01 0.52
N ALA A 12 -5.21 -10.75 0.57
CA ALA A 12 -4.01 -10.34 1.30
C ALA A 12 -2.75 -10.88 0.62
N ILE A 13 -1.72 -10.04 0.56
CA ILE A 13 -0.42 -10.38 0.02
C ILE A 13 0.67 -9.55 0.70
N ARG A 14 1.92 -10.01 0.62
CA ARG A 14 3.07 -9.32 1.19
C ARG A 14 4.32 -9.58 0.37
N THR A 15 5.33 -8.74 0.55
CA THR A 15 6.69 -9.04 0.11
C THR A 15 7.30 -10.16 0.98
N PRO A 16 8.39 -10.80 0.53
CA PRO A 16 9.28 -11.51 1.42
C PRO A 16 9.85 -10.59 2.50
N PHE A 17 10.31 -11.17 3.62
CA PHE A 17 11.08 -10.43 4.62
C PHE A 17 12.58 -10.56 4.31
N GLY A 18 13.25 -9.42 4.13
CA GLY A 18 14.69 -9.36 3.91
C GLY A 18 15.48 -9.31 5.23
N ARG A 19 16.73 -9.76 5.20
CA ARG A 19 17.71 -9.46 6.27
C ARG A 19 18.24 -8.03 6.10
N TYR A 20 18.72 -7.43 7.18
CA TYR A 20 19.47 -6.18 7.12
C TYR A 20 20.65 -6.30 6.14
N GLY A 21 20.81 -5.35 5.23
CA GLY A 21 21.82 -5.41 4.16
C GLY A 21 21.65 -6.58 3.18
N GLY A 22 20.50 -7.26 3.19
CA GLY A 22 20.24 -8.46 2.41
C GLY A 22 19.48 -8.20 1.10
N ALA A 23 18.68 -9.17 0.68
CA ALA A 23 18.07 -9.25 -0.64
C ALA A 23 17.16 -8.07 -1.04
N LEU A 24 16.62 -7.32 -0.07
CA LEU A 24 15.75 -6.16 -0.32
C LEU A 24 16.42 -4.81 0.00
N SER A 25 17.70 -4.83 0.37
CA SER A 25 18.40 -3.62 0.83
C SER A 25 18.60 -2.55 -0.25
N SER A 26 18.51 -2.93 -1.52
CA SER A 26 18.59 -2.00 -2.65
C SER A 26 17.22 -1.50 -3.14
N VAL A 27 16.13 -1.93 -2.51
CA VAL A 27 14.77 -1.49 -2.88
C VAL A 27 14.39 -0.32 -1.99
N ARG A 28 13.98 0.79 -2.60
CA ARG A 28 13.49 1.94 -1.84
C ARG A 28 12.25 1.57 -1.04
N THR A 29 12.04 2.24 0.09
CA THR A 29 10.91 1.93 0.98
C THR A 29 9.54 2.17 0.33
N ASP A 30 9.40 3.24 -0.45
CA ASP A 30 8.19 3.57 -1.22
C ASP A 30 7.96 2.58 -2.38
N ASP A 31 9.02 2.18 -3.09
CA ASP A 31 8.96 1.12 -4.10
C ASP A 31 8.55 -0.23 -3.51
N LEU A 32 9.08 -0.57 -2.32
CA LEU A 32 8.74 -1.79 -1.60
C LEU A 32 7.27 -1.79 -1.18
N GLY A 33 6.75 -0.63 -0.76
CA GLY A 33 5.33 -0.43 -0.46
C GLY A 33 4.42 -0.57 -1.68
N ALA A 34 4.88 -0.17 -2.88
CA ALA A 34 4.09 -0.31 -4.10
C ALA A 34 3.91 -1.77 -4.57
N VAL A 35 4.83 -2.69 -4.19
CA VAL A 35 4.80 -4.11 -4.61
C VAL A 35 3.49 -4.82 -4.25
N PRO A 36 3.04 -4.88 -2.98
CA PRO A 36 1.78 -5.55 -2.63
C PRO A 36 0.56 -4.89 -3.25
N LEU A 37 0.55 -3.57 -3.44
CA LEU A 37 -0.57 -2.87 -4.10
C LEU A 37 -0.71 -3.30 -5.57
N ARG A 38 0.39 -3.32 -6.33
CA ARG A 38 0.40 -3.85 -7.72
C ARG A 38 -0.06 -5.30 -7.78
N ALA A 39 0.35 -6.11 -6.82
CA ALA A 39 -0.04 -7.51 -6.76
C ALA A 39 -1.54 -7.68 -6.49
N LEU A 40 -2.12 -6.89 -5.57
CA LEU A 40 -3.57 -6.90 -5.31
C LEU A 40 -4.35 -6.46 -6.55
N MET A 41 -3.91 -5.40 -7.24
CA MET A 41 -4.53 -4.94 -8.49
C MET A 41 -4.51 -6.02 -9.57
N ALA A 42 -3.37 -6.69 -9.76
CA ALA A 42 -3.24 -7.77 -10.74
C ALA A 42 -4.10 -9.01 -10.39
N ARG A 43 -4.24 -9.34 -9.10
CA ARG A 43 -5.04 -10.49 -8.63
C ARG A 43 -6.53 -10.25 -8.68
N ASN A 44 -6.95 -8.99 -8.63
CA ASN A 44 -8.36 -8.60 -8.56
C ASN A 44 -8.71 -7.65 -9.74
N PRO A 45 -8.67 -8.15 -10.99
CA PRO A 45 -8.82 -7.31 -12.19
C PRO A 45 -10.23 -6.71 -12.36
N ASN A 46 -11.22 -7.23 -11.64
CA ASN A 46 -12.62 -6.78 -11.71
C ASN A 46 -12.97 -5.75 -10.63
N VAL A 47 -12.02 -5.35 -9.78
CA VAL A 47 -12.23 -4.31 -8.76
C VAL A 47 -12.18 -2.94 -9.43
N ASP A 48 -13.12 -2.07 -9.06
CA ASP A 48 -13.03 -0.65 -9.37
C ASP A 48 -12.00 0.01 -8.43
N TRP A 49 -10.78 0.16 -8.93
CA TRP A 49 -9.69 0.75 -8.17
C TRP A 49 -9.81 2.27 -7.97
N ALA A 50 -10.72 2.94 -8.69
CA ALA A 50 -11.06 4.35 -8.43
C ALA A 50 -12.03 4.50 -7.24
N ALA A 51 -12.71 3.41 -6.84
CA ALA A 51 -13.57 3.39 -5.67
C ALA A 51 -12.81 3.17 -4.34
N VAL A 52 -11.48 3.01 -4.38
CA VAL A 52 -10.67 2.90 -3.17
C VAL A 52 -10.75 4.21 -2.39
N THR A 53 -11.27 4.12 -1.17
CA THR A 53 -11.50 5.30 -0.33
C THR A 53 -10.26 5.78 0.41
N ASP A 54 -9.31 4.89 0.69
CA ASP A 54 -8.05 5.23 1.36
C ASP A 54 -7.01 4.10 1.24
N VAL A 55 -5.73 4.47 1.26
CA VAL A 55 -4.59 3.56 1.40
C VAL A 55 -3.87 3.89 2.71
N LEU A 56 -3.98 2.98 3.68
CA LEU A 56 -3.44 3.18 5.02
C LEU A 56 -2.21 2.29 5.27
N TYR A 57 -1.03 2.90 5.43
CA TYR A 57 0.21 2.18 5.76
C TYR A 57 0.72 2.57 7.14
N GLY A 58 1.05 1.56 7.95
CA GLY A 58 1.83 1.78 9.17
C GLY A 58 3.32 1.91 8.83
N CYS A 59 3.98 2.98 9.30
CA CYS A 59 5.41 3.17 9.08
C CYS A 59 6.08 3.85 10.27
N ALA A 60 7.00 3.14 10.92
CA ALA A 60 7.60 3.61 12.17
C ALA A 60 8.73 4.65 12.00
N ASN A 61 9.39 4.71 10.84
CA ASN A 61 10.56 5.58 10.64
C ASN A 61 10.15 6.92 10.01
N GLN A 62 9.78 6.92 8.73
CA GLN A 62 9.35 8.12 7.98
C GLN A 62 10.41 9.22 7.82
N ALA A 63 11.67 8.97 8.16
CA ALA A 63 12.78 9.92 7.98
C ALA A 63 13.63 9.64 6.73
N GLY A 64 13.39 8.53 6.01
CA GLY A 64 14.14 8.11 4.83
C GLY A 64 13.35 8.32 3.55
N GLU A 65 13.46 7.39 2.59
CA GLU A 65 12.65 7.36 1.37
C GLU A 65 11.15 7.16 1.65
N ASP A 66 10.79 6.81 2.89
CA ASP A 66 9.44 6.69 3.44
C ASP A 66 8.89 8.01 4.04
N ASN A 67 9.55 9.14 3.80
CA ASN A 67 9.10 10.45 4.27
C ASN A 67 7.83 10.95 3.55
N ARG A 68 7.18 11.97 4.15
CA ARG A 68 6.09 12.74 3.53
C ARG A 68 4.94 11.86 3.02
N ASN A 69 4.48 10.93 3.86
CA ASN A 69 3.35 10.03 3.61
C ASN A 69 3.65 8.91 2.60
N VAL A 70 4.39 7.88 3.04
CA VAL A 70 4.76 6.72 2.23
C VAL A 70 3.55 5.93 1.70
N ALA A 71 2.40 5.96 2.37
CA ALA A 71 1.18 5.32 1.89
C ALA A 71 0.74 5.91 0.53
N HIS A 72 0.68 7.25 0.45
CA HIS A 72 0.31 7.94 -0.78
C HIS A 72 1.41 7.85 -1.85
N MET A 73 2.69 7.90 -1.47
CA MET A 73 3.78 7.69 -2.43
C MET A 73 3.74 6.27 -3.03
N SER A 74 3.50 5.26 -2.19
CA SER A 74 3.40 3.86 -2.63
C SER A 74 2.19 3.62 -3.54
N SER A 75 1.04 4.26 -3.27
CA SER A 75 -0.15 4.12 -4.11
C SER A 75 0.08 4.69 -5.51
N LEU A 76 0.70 5.87 -5.61
CA LEU A 76 1.07 6.48 -6.89
C LEU A 76 2.07 5.62 -7.67
N LEU A 77 3.11 5.11 -7.01
CA LEU A 77 4.10 4.20 -7.62
C LEU A 77 3.51 2.83 -8.02
N ALA A 78 2.42 2.42 -7.38
CA ALA A 78 1.68 1.22 -7.74
C ALA A 78 0.78 1.42 -8.97
N GLY A 79 0.52 2.67 -9.38
CA GLY A 79 -0.36 3.01 -10.49
C GLY A 79 -1.84 3.10 -10.10
N LEU A 80 -2.14 3.30 -8.81
CA LEU A 80 -3.50 3.69 -8.41
C LEU A 80 -3.84 5.08 -8.96
N PRO A 81 -5.13 5.38 -9.18
CA PRO A 81 -5.56 6.71 -9.59
C PRO A 81 -5.07 7.81 -8.62
N ILE A 82 -4.71 8.98 -9.17
CA ILE A 82 -4.09 10.08 -8.40
C ILE A 82 -5.02 10.68 -7.34
N ASP A 83 -6.33 10.54 -7.53
CA ASP A 83 -7.39 10.96 -6.63
C ASP A 83 -7.62 10.00 -5.45
N VAL A 84 -7.04 8.80 -5.48
CA VAL A 84 -7.07 7.88 -4.34
C VAL A 84 -6.21 8.46 -3.21
N PRO A 85 -6.81 8.77 -2.05
CA PRO A 85 -6.06 9.30 -0.92
C PRO A 85 -5.21 8.21 -0.26
N GLY A 86 -4.26 8.63 0.57
CA GLY A 86 -3.49 7.73 1.40
C GLY A 86 -3.01 8.42 2.66
N ALA A 87 -2.82 7.67 3.74
CA ALA A 87 -2.27 8.17 4.99
C ALA A 87 -1.29 7.18 5.62
N THR A 88 -0.20 7.73 6.15
CA THR A 88 0.78 6.98 6.93
C THR A 88 0.46 7.13 8.42
N ILE A 89 0.43 6.01 9.13
CA ILE A 89 0.12 5.91 10.57
C ILE A 89 1.38 5.51 11.35
#